data_AF-A0A527G3U6-F1
#
_entry.id   AF-A0A527G3U6-F1
#
_cell.length_a   1.000
_cell.length_b   1.000
_cell.length_c   1.000
_cell.angle_alpha   90.00
_cell.angle_beta   90.00
_cell.angle_gamma   90.00
#
_symmetry.space_group_name_H-M   'P 1'
#
loop_
_entity.id
_entity.type
_entity.pdbx_description
1 polymer ?
#
loop_
_entity_poly.entity_id
_entity_poly.type
_entity_poly.pdbx_seq_one_letter_code
_entity_poly.pdbx_strand_id
1 'polypeptide(L)' 'TFAINGKDHVMVTQFMSAFSASELPDPEGSLSRHHDEIVSALDMLFQGF' A
#
# COMPACT_ATOMS: atom_id res chain seq x y z
N THR A 1 9.43 -5.38 -0.89
CA THR A 1 9.16 -4.56 -2.09
C THR A 1 8.03 -5.23 -2.85
N PHE A 2 7.18 -4.46 -3.52
CA PHE A 2 6.02 -4.97 -4.25
C PHE A 2 6.32 -4.95 -5.75
N ALA A 3 6.24 -6.11 -6.40
CA ALA A 3 6.35 -6.21 -7.84
C ALA A 3 5.00 -5.86 -8.48
N ILE A 4 4.91 -4.70 -9.12
CA ILE A 4 3.71 -4.22 -9.84
C ILE A 4 4.09 -4.07 -11.30
N ASN A 5 3.40 -4.79 -12.20
CA ASN A 5 3.69 -4.79 -13.63
C ASN A 5 5.19 -5.05 -13.96
N GLY A 6 5.82 -5.97 -13.20
CA GLY A 6 7.23 -6.34 -13.37
C GLY A 6 8.24 -5.31 -12.88
N LYS A 7 7.80 -4.26 -12.19
CA LYS A 7 8.66 -3.25 -11.57
C LYS A 7 8.55 -3.29 -10.06
N ASP A 8 9.69 -3.14 -9.40
CA ASP A 8 9.74 -3.08 -7.94
C ASP A 8 9.32 -1.71 -7.41
N HIS A 9 8.41 -1.73 -6.45
CA HIS A 9 7.91 -0.56 -5.75
C HIS A 9 8.06 -0.71 -4.24
N VAL A 10 8.16 0.42 -3.55
CA VAL A 10 8.16 0.50 -2.09
C VAL A 10 6.86 1.17 -1.67
N MET A 11 6.13 0.57 -0.73
CA MET A 11 4.99 1.25 -0.09
C MET A 11 5.53 2.28 0.89
N VAL A 12 5.11 3.53 0.71
CA VAL A 12 5.57 4.67 1.50
C VAL A 12 4.55 4.95 2.61
N THR A 13 4.42 4.00 3.55
CA THR A 13 3.35 3.94 4.56
C THR A 13 3.20 5.25 5.35
N GLN A 14 4.31 5.93 5.64
CA GLN A 14 4.36 7.19 6.39
C GLN A 14 3.71 8.39 5.67
N PHE A 15 3.46 8.27 4.36
CA PHE A 15 2.78 9.29 3.54
C PHE A 15 1.36 8.89 3.15
N MET A 16 0.76 7.93 3.86
CA MET A 16 -0.64 7.57 3.62
C MET A 16 -1.55 8.77 3.87
N SER A 17 -2.44 9.05 2.92
CA SER A 17 -3.43 10.11 3.01
C SER A 17 -4.77 9.68 2.42
N ALA A 18 -5.83 10.38 2.79
CA ALA A 18 -7.14 10.21 2.18
C ALA A 18 -7.21 10.96 0.84
N PHE A 19 -7.91 10.38 -0.13
CA PHE A 19 -8.20 10.97 -1.45
C PHE A 19 -9.67 10.74 -1.82
N SER A 20 -10.19 11.55 -2.74
CA SER A 20 -11.54 11.36 -3.27
C SER A 20 -11.54 10.20 -4.27
N ALA A 21 -12.59 9.37 -4.24
CA ALA A 21 -12.69 8.25 -5.17
C ALA A 21 -12.68 8.68 -6.65
N SER A 22 -13.17 9.89 -6.96
CA SER A 22 -13.15 10.47 -8.30
C SER A 22 -11.75 10.80 -8.84
N GLU A 23 -10.73 10.84 -7.97
CA GLU A 23 -9.33 11.09 -8.35
C GLU A 23 -8.59 9.79 -8.68
N LEU A 24 -9.17 8.63 -8.37
CA LEU A 24 -8.53 7.34 -8.60
C LEU A 24 -8.72 6.89 -10.06
N PRO A 25 -7.63 6.49 -10.75
CA PRO A 25 -7.71 5.86 -12.06
C PRO A 25 -8.27 4.43 -11.95
N ASP A 26 -8.44 3.77 -13.10
CA ASP A 26 -8.86 2.38 -13.14
C ASP A 26 -7.90 1.46 -12.36
N PRO A 27 -8.42 0.43 -11.66
CA PRO A 27 -7.58 -0.50 -10.92
C PRO A 27 -6.63 -1.30 -11.82
N GLU A 28 -5.33 -1.21 -11.55
CA GLU A 28 -4.28 -1.95 -12.29
C GLU A 28 -4.08 -3.39 -11.80
N GLY A 29 -4.54 -3.73 -10.59
CA GLY A 29 -4.35 -5.06 -10.01
C GLY A 29 -4.65 -5.12 -8.51
N SER A 30 -4.24 -6.22 -7.87
CA SER A 30 -4.48 -6.45 -6.44
C SER A 30 -3.20 -6.83 -5.70
N LEU A 31 -2.93 -6.13 -4.61
CA LEU A 31 -1.88 -6.46 -3.64
C LEU A 31 -2.38 -7.33 -2.48
N SER A 32 -3.59 -7.92 -2.59
CA SER A 32 -4.20 -8.73 -1.52
C SER A 32 -3.31 -9.87 -1.01
N ARG A 33 -2.41 -10.41 -1.84
CA ARG A 33 -1.43 -11.43 -1.44
C ARG A 33 -0.40 -10.94 -0.42
N HIS A 34 -0.20 -9.63 -0.33
CA HIS A 34 0.71 -9.00 0.63
C HIS A 34 -0.05 -8.37 1.81
N HIS A 35 -1.30 -8.78 2.04
CA HIS A 35 -2.13 -8.24 3.12
C HIS A 35 -1.39 -8.16 4.47
N ASP A 36 -0.73 -9.25 4.87
CA ASP A 36 -0.06 -9.32 6.17
C ASP A 36 1.14 -8.35 6.27
N GLU A 37 1.89 -8.15 5.18
CA GLU A 37 2.99 -7.19 5.10
C GLU A 37 2.46 -5.74 5.17
N ILE A 38 1.32 -5.47 4.52
CA ILE A 38 0.67 -4.15 4.53
C ILE A 38 0.14 -3.83 5.93
N VAL A 39 -0.58 -4.75 6.56
CA VAL A 39 -1.13 -4.57 7.91
C VAL A 39 -0.01 -4.40 8.93
N SER A 40 1.04 -5.22 8.88
CA SER A 40 2.17 -5.09 9.79
C SER A 40 2.86 -3.72 9.69
N ALA A 41 2.99 -3.15 8.48
CA ALA A 41 3.56 -1.81 8.31
C ALA A 41 2.64 -0.71 8.87
N LEU A 42 1.32 -0.87 8.78
CA LEU A 42 0.35 0.05 9.38
C LEU A 42 0.35 -0.06 10.90
N ASP A 43 0.41 -1.28 11.45
CA ASP A 43 0.53 -1.50 12.89
C ASP A 43 1.79 -0.82 13.43
N MET A 44 2.93 -0.98 12.76
CA MET A 44 4.16 -0.26 13.13
C MET A 44 4.00 1.25 13.09
N LEU A 45 3.30 1.80 12.09
CA LEU A 45 3.09 3.24 11.97
C LEU A 45 2.20 3.79 13.09
N PHE A 46 1.17 3.06 13.52
CA PHE A 46 0.17 3.55 14.46
C PHE A 46 0.39 3.12 15.92
N GLN A 47 0.92 1.92 16.12
CA GLN A 47 1.07 1.28 17.43
C GLN A 47 2.53 1.18 17.87
N GLY A 48 3.47 1.35 16.94
CA GLY A 48 4.90 1.15 17.20
C GLY A 48 5.26 -0.33 17.22
N PHE A 49 6.24 -0.68 18.05
CA PHE A 49 6.74 -2.04 18.25
C PHE A 49 6.18 -2.66 19.53
#